data_AF-A0A1X1BDG6-F1
#
_entry.id   AF-A0A1X1BDG6-F1
#
_cell.length_a   1.000
_cell.length_b   1.000
_cell.length_c   1.000
_cell.angle_alpha   90.00
_cell.angle_beta   90.00
_cell.angle_gamma   90.00
#
_symmetry.space_group_name_H-M   'P 1'
#
loop_
_entity.id
_entity.type
_entity.pdbx_description
1 polymer ?
#
loop_
_entity_poly.entity_id
_entity_poly.type
_entity_poly.pdbx_seq_one_letter_code
_entity_poly.pdbx_strand_id
1 'polypeptide(L)'
;MASGGTVEVVSAQGQSRTVASEVIFARQMTRGSFVSRDGDNNWAVTAQAQGWLDSGDDVYLARHIQANVKFFAELLAGITEETRVADLLDLAKSYGLAWTSSDQVNRRLSWLQSLGLLERWGFSRLVVTALGHEFLAQAELASPDEAMGEAANQGEMGEVLEIPEVDPIVESVLNDLTPTDLAQRRTIIGYIPRGRKAAGAPTLPERQGGIVESARIFLEFLEDGASVDEIFDRATEALSQKKSSFTQSMHTFRNMGLIDLVSFNRYAPTEVSTVVLHPGNEIDLVRYLHSKYRFIGELISLLQETVSVTEMVKVAASDFGCSQIDNSEIRTRLSFLVDAGLVERIDWSRYRATRLGLAIASTLPAEAVVPVGVVNEELGEHLILQP
;
A
#
# COMPACT_ATOMS: atom_id res chain seq x y z
N MET A 1 1.96 -31.16 11.09
CA MET A 1 2.12 -30.35 9.87
C MET A 1 2.66 -31.24 8.76
N ALA A 2 1.99 -31.31 7.61
CA ALA A 2 2.41 -32.15 6.49
C ALA A 2 3.74 -31.62 5.92
N SER A 3 4.84 -32.31 6.22
CA SER A 3 6.17 -31.99 5.72
C SER A 3 6.37 -32.51 4.29
N GLY A 4 6.80 -31.63 3.37
CA GLY A 4 7.57 -32.03 2.18
C GLY A 4 6.85 -32.19 0.84
N GLY A 5 5.56 -31.88 0.72
CA GLY A 5 4.86 -31.97 -0.56
C GLY A 5 5.17 -30.79 -1.49
N THR A 6 5.25 -31.03 -2.80
CA THR A 6 5.18 -29.97 -3.83
C THR A 6 3.81 -30.00 -4.50
N VAL A 7 3.34 -28.83 -4.96
CA VAL A 7 2.08 -28.68 -5.70
C VAL A 7 2.38 -27.98 -7.01
N GLU A 8 1.84 -28.51 -8.11
CA GLU A 8 1.81 -27.80 -9.38
C GLU A 8 0.78 -26.67 -9.30
N VAL A 9 1.25 -25.44 -9.51
CA VAL A 9 0.39 -24.26 -9.63
C VAL A 9 0.39 -23.87 -11.09
N VAL A 10 -0.76 -24.02 -11.74
CA VAL A 10 -0.98 -23.56 -13.11
C VAL A 10 -1.47 -22.11 -13.06
N SER A 11 -0.77 -21.20 -13.72
CA SER A 11 -1.18 -19.80 -13.86
C SER A 11 -2.42 -19.69 -14.75
N ALA A 12 -3.13 -18.56 -14.68
CA ALA A 12 -4.26 -18.28 -15.57
C ALA A 12 -3.88 -18.27 -17.06
N GLN A 13 -2.58 -18.20 -17.38
CA GLN A 13 -2.03 -18.26 -18.74
C GLN A 13 -1.56 -19.68 -19.14
N GLY A 14 -1.87 -20.71 -18.33
CA GLY A 14 -1.53 -22.10 -18.60
C GLY A 14 -0.10 -22.51 -18.25
N GLN A 15 0.70 -21.62 -17.66
CA GLN A 15 2.06 -21.95 -17.23
C GLN A 15 2.04 -22.69 -15.89
N SER A 16 2.55 -23.91 -15.86
CA SER A 16 2.72 -24.67 -14.61
C SER A 16 4.04 -24.34 -13.92
N ARG A 17 4.00 -24.20 -12.60
CA ARG A 17 5.18 -24.11 -11.73
C ARG A 17 5.02 -24.98 -10.50
N THR A 18 6.06 -25.71 -10.15
CA THR A 18 6.11 -26.51 -8.92
C THR A 18 6.48 -25.62 -7.74
N VAL A 19 5.63 -25.57 -6.72
CA VAL A 19 5.85 -24.77 -5.51
C VAL A 19 5.76 -25.69 -4.29
N ALA A 20 6.60 -25.45 -3.28
CA ALA A 20 6.47 -26.16 -2.01
C ALA A 20 5.09 -25.88 -1.41
N SER A 21 4.37 -26.95 -1.06
CA SER A 21 3.00 -26.90 -0.51
C SER A 21 2.91 -25.96 0.69
N GLU A 22 3.92 -26.00 1.57
CA GLU A 22 4.07 -25.14 2.73
C GLU A 22 4.03 -23.63 2.38
N VAL A 23 4.61 -23.22 1.24
CA VAL A 23 4.64 -21.81 0.82
C VAL A 23 3.26 -21.36 0.34
N ILE A 24 2.49 -22.25 -0.28
CA ILE A 24 1.12 -21.95 -0.71
C ILE A 24 0.19 -21.85 0.51
N PHE A 25 0.23 -22.85 1.38
CA PHE A 25 -0.65 -22.90 2.55
C PHE A 25 -0.31 -21.81 3.56
N ALA A 26 0.97 -21.57 3.84
CA ALA A 26 1.35 -20.53 4.77
C ALA A 26 0.99 -19.13 4.26
N ARG A 27 1.07 -18.86 2.95
CA ARG A 27 0.62 -17.57 2.38
C ARG A 27 -0.87 -17.32 2.57
N GLN A 28 -1.70 -18.36 2.50
CA GLN A 28 -3.14 -18.24 2.77
C GLN A 28 -3.39 -18.06 4.27
N MET A 29 -2.71 -18.85 5.12
CA MET A 29 -2.86 -18.82 6.57
C MET A 29 -2.31 -17.54 7.22
N THR A 30 -1.29 -16.91 6.64
CA THR A 30 -0.73 -15.64 7.13
C THR A 30 -1.77 -14.51 7.08
N ARG A 31 -2.64 -14.52 6.05
CA ARG A 31 -3.65 -13.46 5.87
C ARG A 31 -4.77 -13.50 6.92
N GLY A 32 -4.99 -14.65 7.54
CA GLY A 32 -5.91 -14.83 8.67
C GLY A 32 -5.18 -14.83 10.02
N SER A 33 -3.92 -14.44 10.08
CA SER A 33 -3.11 -14.42 11.31
C SER A 33 -3.01 -15.78 12.02
N PHE A 34 -3.02 -16.88 11.26
CA PHE A 34 -2.92 -18.25 11.80
C PHE A 34 -1.48 -18.74 11.94
N VAL A 35 -0.61 -18.25 11.06
CA VAL A 35 0.81 -18.55 11.08
C VAL A 35 1.59 -17.26 10.92
N SER A 36 2.72 -17.20 11.61
CA SER A 36 3.69 -16.14 11.52
C SER A 36 5.07 -16.74 11.23
N ARG A 37 6.06 -15.88 10.95
CA ARG A 37 7.45 -16.33 10.92
C ARG A 37 8.02 -16.16 12.32
N ASP A 38 8.65 -17.20 12.86
CA ASP A 38 9.43 -17.09 14.10
C ASP A 38 10.77 -16.36 13.85
N GLY A 39 11.57 -16.18 14.91
CA GLY A 39 12.86 -15.49 14.85
C GLY A 39 13.86 -16.13 13.89
N ASP A 40 13.71 -17.42 13.61
CA ASP A 40 14.56 -18.18 12.67
C ASP A 40 13.96 -18.23 11.26
N ASN A 41 12.92 -17.42 11.00
CA ASN A 41 12.19 -17.37 9.74
C ASN A 41 11.58 -18.73 9.35
N ASN A 42 11.24 -19.59 10.31
CA ASN A 42 10.40 -20.76 10.08
C ASN A 42 8.93 -20.38 10.24
N TRP A 43 8.04 -21.14 9.60
CA TRP A 43 6.60 -20.95 9.82
C TRP A 43 6.23 -21.51 11.19
N ALA A 44 5.75 -20.63 12.07
CA ALA A 44 5.24 -20.97 13.38
C ALA A 44 3.75 -20.65 13.45
N VAL A 45 3.01 -21.49 14.18
CA VAL A 45 1.60 -21.24 14.51
C VAL A 45 1.54 -20.05 15.47
N THR A 46 0.60 -19.12 15.28
CA THR A 46 0.42 -18.00 16.22
C THR A 46 -0.12 -18.50 17.56
N ALA A 47 0.07 -17.75 18.65
CA ALA A 47 -0.42 -18.15 19.97
C ALA A 47 -1.95 -18.40 19.96
N GLN A 48 -2.69 -17.58 19.21
CA GLN A 48 -4.13 -17.71 19.03
C GLN A 48 -4.47 -19.00 18.27
N ALA A 49 -3.82 -19.25 17.14
CA ALA A 49 -4.05 -20.47 16.38
C ALA A 49 -3.64 -21.74 17.16
N GLN A 50 -2.59 -21.66 17.99
CA GLN A 50 -2.19 -22.74 18.88
C GLN A 50 -3.24 -22.98 19.96
N GLY A 51 -3.78 -21.92 20.56
CA GLY A 51 -4.89 -22.01 21.52
C GLY A 51 -6.12 -22.72 20.94
N TRP A 52 -6.45 -22.48 19.68
CA TRP A 52 -7.50 -23.24 18.99
C TRP A 52 -7.11 -24.71 18.79
N LEU A 53 -5.90 -25.00 18.28
CA LEU A 53 -5.46 -26.38 18.07
C LEU A 53 -5.48 -27.21 19.36
N ASP A 54 -5.18 -26.59 20.50
CA ASP A 54 -5.15 -27.25 21.81
C ASP A 54 -6.56 -27.44 22.41
N SER A 55 -7.47 -26.49 22.17
CA SER A 55 -8.83 -26.52 22.73
C SER A 55 -9.86 -27.24 21.85
N GLY A 56 -9.68 -27.21 20.53
CA GLY A 56 -10.71 -27.62 19.57
C GLY A 56 -11.97 -26.74 19.59
N ASP A 57 -11.90 -25.53 20.14
CA ASP A 57 -13.05 -24.64 20.27
C ASP A 57 -13.31 -23.86 18.97
N ASP A 58 -14.31 -24.29 18.21
CA ASP A 58 -14.68 -23.65 16.95
C ASP A 58 -15.24 -22.23 17.11
N VAL A 59 -15.84 -21.89 18.27
CA VAL A 59 -16.29 -20.52 18.56
C VAL A 59 -15.09 -19.62 18.79
N TYR A 60 -14.05 -20.11 19.49
CA TYR A 60 -12.79 -19.40 19.62
C TYR A 60 -12.15 -19.13 18.24
N LEU A 61 -12.13 -20.13 17.36
CA LEU A 61 -11.66 -19.96 15.97
C LEU A 61 -12.48 -18.93 15.20
N ALA A 62 -13.82 -18.96 15.33
CA ALA A 62 -14.70 -18.00 14.67
C ALA A 62 -14.40 -16.56 15.08
N ARG A 63 -14.16 -16.30 16.38
CA ARG A 63 -13.78 -14.99 16.90
C ARG A 63 -12.43 -14.53 16.34
N HIS A 64 -11.45 -15.43 16.27
CA HIS A 64 -10.15 -15.13 15.66
C HIS A 64 -10.30 -14.76 14.17
N ILE A 65 -11.13 -15.49 13.42
CA ILE A 65 -11.40 -15.17 12.01
C ILE A 65 -12.07 -13.80 11.89
N GLN A 66 -13.11 -13.51 12.68
CA GLN A 66 -13.79 -12.21 12.67
C GLN A 66 -12.80 -11.06 12.89
N ALA A 67 -11.91 -11.18 13.88
CA ALA A 67 -10.94 -10.13 14.20
C ALA A 67 -9.92 -9.86 13.07
N ASN A 68 -9.69 -10.82 12.17
CA ASN A 68 -8.65 -10.74 11.15
C ASN A 68 -9.19 -10.72 9.70
N VAL A 69 -10.49 -10.98 9.51
CA VAL A 69 -11.10 -11.11 8.19
C VAL A 69 -12.34 -10.23 8.10
N LYS A 70 -12.23 -9.18 7.28
CA LYS A 70 -13.33 -8.27 6.99
C LYS A 70 -14.57 -9.00 6.44
N PHE A 71 -15.74 -8.56 6.91
CA PHE A 71 -17.06 -9.02 6.48
C PHE A 71 -17.23 -10.52 6.70
N PHE A 72 -17.01 -10.96 7.95
CA PHE A 72 -17.16 -12.36 8.37
C PHE A 72 -18.40 -12.52 9.24
N ALA A 73 -18.42 -11.87 10.40
CA ALA A 73 -19.59 -11.85 11.28
C ALA A 73 -20.73 -11.03 10.68
N GLU A 74 -20.40 -9.94 9.97
CA GLU A 74 -21.38 -9.09 9.26
C GLU A 74 -22.09 -9.86 8.14
N LEU A 75 -21.37 -10.77 7.47
CA LEU A 75 -21.96 -11.65 6.46
C LEU A 75 -22.97 -12.61 7.10
N LEU A 76 -22.64 -13.19 8.27
CA LEU A 76 -23.56 -14.06 9.01
C LEU A 76 -24.78 -13.27 9.51
N ALA A 77 -24.57 -12.06 10.02
CA ALA A 77 -25.63 -11.16 10.49
C ALA A 77 -26.58 -10.71 9.35
N GLY A 78 -26.08 -10.60 8.12
CA GLY A 78 -26.87 -10.27 6.94
C GLY A 78 -27.79 -11.39 6.42
N ILE A 79 -27.76 -12.59 7.03
CA ILE A 79 -28.58 -13.72 6.61
C ILE A 79 -29.95 -13.67 7.27
N THR A 80 -30.98 -13.61 6.44
CA THR A 80 -32.40 -13.74 6.79
C THR A 80 -33.00 -14.92 6.04
N GLU A 81 -34.26 -15.27 6.30
CA GLU A 81 -34.89 -16.46 5.70
C GLU A 81 -34.89 -16.46 4.16
N GLU A 82 -34.91 -15.30 3.52
CA GLU A 82 -34.97 -15.15 2.06
C GLU A 82 -33.62 -14.78 1.42
N THR A 83 -32.56 -14.59 2.23
CA THR A 83 -31.27 -14.10 1.75
C THR A 83 -30.63 -15.07 0.75
N ARG A 84 -30.26 -14.55 -0.42
CA ARG A 84 -29.50 -15.26 -1.46
C ARG A 84 -28.04 -14.84 -1.42
N VAL A 85 -27.19 -15.66 -2.04
CA VAL A 85 -25.76 -15.36 -2.20
C VAL A 85 -25.51 -14.06 -2.97
N ALA A 86 -26.39 -13.70 -3.90
CA ALA A 86 -26.32 -12.43 -4.63
C ALA A 86 -26.55 -11.23 -3.71
N ASP A 87 -27.52 -11.33 -2.78
CA ASP A 87 -27.81 -10.25 -1.82
C ASP A 87 -26.63 -10.03 -0.87
N LEU A 88 -25.96 -11.10 -0.43
CA LEU A 88 -24.74 -11.02 0.36
C LEU A 88 -23.55 -10.44 -0.42
N LEU A 89 -23.49 -10.67 -1.74
CA LEU A 89 -22.49 -10.06 -2.60
C LEU A 89 -22.73 -8.55 -2.74
N ASP A 90 -23.99 -8.13 -2.85
CA ASP A 90 -24.35 -6.72 -2.87
C ASP A 90 -24.11 -6.06 -1.51
N LEU A 91 -24.44 -6.73 -0.41
CA LEU A 91 -24.12 -6.27 0.93
C LEU A 91 -22.60 -6.10 1.12
N ALA A 92 -21.77 -7.03 0.62
CA ALA A 92 -20.32 -6.89 0.70
C ALA A 92 -19.82 -5.56 0.07
N LYS A 93 -20.48 -5.07 -0.98
CA LYS A 93 -20.11 -3.80 -1.63
C LYS A 93 -20.30 -2.60 -0.70
N SER A 94 -21.35 -2.60 0.15
CA SER A 94 -21.53 -1.53 1.13
C SER A 94 -20.43 -1.54 2.20
N TYR A 95 -19.82 -2.69 2.47
CA TYR A 95 -18.63 -2.81 3.32
C TYR A 95 -17.32 -2.48 2.59
N GLY A 96 -17.41 -1.80 1.44
CA GLY A 96 -16.28 -1.42 0.61
C GLY A 96 -15.58 -2.60 -0.07
N LEU A 97 -16.21 -3.78 -0.20
CA LEU A 97 -15.61 -4.94 -0.86
C LEU A 97 -16.08 -5.02 -2.33
N ALA A 98 -15.20 -4.66 -3.27
CA ALA A 98 -15.50 -4.67 -4.70
C ALA A 98 -15.43 -6.09 -5.32
N TRP A 99 -16.09 -7.06 -4.71
CA TRP A 99 -16.17 -8.40 -5.27
C TRP A 99 -17.14 -8.42 -6.46
N THR A 100 -16.67 -8.96 -7.58
CA THR A 100 -17.47 -9.09 -8.82
C THR A 100 -18.06 -10.48 -9.01
N SER A 101 -17.68 -11.44 -8.15
CA SER A 101 -18.17 -12.81 -8.17
C SER A 101 -18.51 -13.31 -6.76
N SER A 102 -19.36 -14.33 -6.69
CA SER A 102 -19.79 -14.94 -5.43
C SER A 102 -18.74 -15.85 -4.77
N ASP A 103 -17.54 -16.00 -5.34
CA ASP A 103 -16.49 -16.88 -4.80
C ASP A 103 -16.12 -16.50 -3.34
N GLN A 104 -15.92 -15.21 -3.07
CA GLN A 104 -15.53 -14.74 -1.74
C GLN A 104 -16.64 -14.88 -0.70
N VAL A 105 -17.90 -14.71 -1.13
CA VAL A 105 -19.08 -14.95 -0.29
C VAL A 105 -19.19 -16.43 0.02
N ASN A 106 -19.09 -17.30 -1.00
CA ASN A 106 -19.20 -18.75 -0.82
C ASN A 106 -18.08 -19.31 0.07
N ARG A 107 -16.84 -18.82 -0.03
CA ARG A 107 -15.75 -19.23 0.87
C ARG A 107 -16.07 -18.94 2.33
N ARG A 108 -16.57 -17.75 2.63
CA ARG A 108 -16.98 -17.36 3.99
C ARG A 108 -18.16 -18.18 4.48
N LEU A 109 -19.17 -18.40 3.64
CA LEU A 109 -20.29 -19.29 3.96
C LEU A 109 -19.81 -20.71 4.28
N SER A 110 -18.83 -21.24 3.53
CA SER A 110 -18.25 -22.56 3.82
C SER A 110 -17.47 -22.59 5.13
N TRP A 111 -16.77 -21.51 5.49
CA TRP A 111 -16.11 -21.39 6.80
C TRP A 111 -17.13 -21.37 7.94
N LEU A 112 -18.16 -20.51 7.84
CA LEU A 112 -19.25 -20.43 8.82
C LEU A 112 -19.96 -21.77 8.99
N GLN A 113 -20.15 -22.51 7.89
CA GLN A 113 -20.73 -23.86 7.92
C GLN A 113 -19.80 -24.87 8.60
N SER A 114 -18.50 -24.81 8.32
CA SER A 114 -17.52 -25.71 8.94
C SER A 114 -17.40 -25.46 10.46
N LEU A 115 -17.65 -24.23 10.91
CA LEU A 115 -17.66 -23.83 12.32
C LEU A 115 -19.01 -24.07 13.02
N GLY A 116 -19.99 -24.65 12.31
CA GLY A 116 -21.32 -24.91 12.86
C GLY A 116 -22.18 -23.66 13.11
N LEU A 117 -21.77 -22.48 12.63
CA LEU A 117 -22.51 -21.22 12.79
C LEU A 117 -23.63 -21.06 11.77
N LEU A 118 -23.55 -21.82 10.68
CA LEU A 118 -24.45 -21.75 9.54
C LEU A 118 -24.76 -23.14 9.00
N GLU A 119 -26.00 -23.36 8.59
CA GLU A 119 -26.41 -24.53 7.84
C GLU A 119 -26.94 -24.16 6.46
N ARG A 120 -26.83 -25.10 5.52
CA ARG A 120 -27.46 -25.03 4.21
C ARG A 120 -28.57 -26.05 4.11
N TRP A 121 -29.80 -25.58 3.96
CA TRP A 121 -30.98 -26.43 3.85
C TRP A 121 -31.46 -26.46 2.39
N GLY A 122 -31.63 -27.68 1.85
CA GLY A 122 -32.02 -27.88 0.45
C GLY A 122 -31.01 -27.28 -0.53
N PHE A 123 -31.49 -26.75 -1.66
CA PHE A 123 -30.62 -26.30 -2.74
C PHE A 123 -29.92 -24.96 -2.51
N SER A 124 -30.46 -24.08 -1.65
CA SER A 124 -29.91 -22.72 -1.50
C SER A 124 -30.23 -21.99 -0.21
N ARG A 125 -31.03 -22.54 0.71
CA ARG A 125 -31.45 -21.81 1.91
C ARG A 125 -30.31 -21.76 2.92
N LEU A 126 -29.98 -20.55 3.36
CA LEU A 126 -29.00 -20.29 4.41
C LEU A 126 -29.74 -20.16 5.74
N VAL A 127 -29.32 -20.90 6.76
CA VAL A 127 -29.95 -20.88 8.09
C VAL A 127 -28.89 -20.69 9.14
N VAL A 128 -28.94 -19.57 9.87
CA VAL A 128 -28.05 -19.32 11.01
C VAL A 128 -28.45 -20.28 12.14
N THR A 129 -27.46 -20.98 12.71
CA THR A 129 -27.72 -21.95 13.78
C THR A 129 -27.92 -21.26 15.13
N ALA A 130 -28.36 -22.01 16.15
CA ALA A 130 -28.38 -21.48 17.52
C ALA A 130 -26.99 -20.99 17.97
N LEU A 131 -25.93 -21.74 17.63
CA LEU A 131 -24.54 -21.35 17.89
C LEU A 131 -24.16 -20.07 17.13
N GLY A 132 -24.62 -19.94 15.87
CA GLY A 132 -24.44 -18.73 15.08
C GLY A 132 -25.07 -17.49 15.73
N HIS A 133 -26.28 -17.62 16.28
CA HIS A 133 -26.93 -16.54 17.01
C HIS A 133 -26.22 -16.20 18.32
N GLU A 134 -25.77 -17.19 19.08
CA GLU A 134 -24.98 -16.97 20.30
C GLU A 134 -23.65 -16.28 20.02
N PHE A 135 -22.98 -16.65 18.93
CA PHE A 135 -21.77 -16.00 18.43
C PHE A 135 -22.06 -14.53 18.06
N LEU A 136 -23.11 -14.27 17.28
CA LEU A 136 -23.48 -12.91 16.87
C LEU A 136 -23.85 -12.00 18.05
N ALA A 137 -24.46 -12.54 19.10
CA ALA A 137 -24.79 -11.78 20.30
C ALA A 137 -23.56 -11.23 21.05
N GLN A 138 -22.37 -11.78 20.77
CA GLN A 138 -21.09 -11.40 21.38
C GLN A 138 -20.12 -10.78 20.38
N ALA A 139 -20.46 -10.79 19.10
CA ALA A 139 -19.61 -10.29 18.03
C ALA A 139 -19.70 -8.76 17.96
N GLU A 140 -18.56 -8.09 17.96
CA GLU A 140 -18.49 -6.67 17.56
C GLU A 140 -18.63 -6.59 16.04
N LEU A 141 -19.81 -6.16 15.58
CA LEU A 141 -20.09 -5.97 14.16
C LEU A 141 -19.69 -4.56 13.75
N ALA A 142 -18.90 -4.47 12.68
CA ALA A 142 -18.68 -3.18 12.03
C ALA A 142 -19.92 -2.79 11.23
N SER A 143 -20.25 -1.50 11.21
CA SER A 143 -21.15 -0.91 10.20
C SER A 143 -20.45 -0.76 8.85
N PRO A 144 -21.20 -0.62 7.73
CA PRO A 144 -20.63 -0.28 6.43
C PRO A 144 -19.67 0.92 6.48
N ASP A 145 -20.06 1.99 7.18
CA ASP A 145 -19.30 3.24 7.26
C ASP A 145 -17.99 3.08 8.06
N GLU A 146 -18.02 2.34 9.17
CA GLU A 146 -16.82 1.98 9.94
C GLU A 146 -15.90 1.08 9.13
N ALA A 147 -16.47 0.09 8.43
CA ALA A 147 -15.71 -0.81 7.59
C ALA A 147 -15.08 -0.08 6.40
N MET A 148 -15.72 0.97 5.88
CA MET A 148 -15.17 1.85 4.85
C MET A 148 -14.20 2.89 5.42
N GLY A 149 -14.01 2.99 6.74
CA GLY A 149 -13.19 4.01 7.39
C GLY A 149 -13.77 5.43 7.29
N GLU A 150 -15.04 5.57 6.88
CA GLU A 150 -15.70 6.87 6.75
C GLU A 150 -15.99 7.48 8.12
N ALA A 151 -16.26 6.66 9.14
CA ALA A 151 -16.42 7.11 10.52
C ALA A 151 -15.16 7.83 11.06
N ALA A 152 -13.95 7.42 10.64
CA ALA A 152 -12.70 8.08 11.04
C ALA A 152 -12.46 9.42 10.30
N ASN A 153 -12.94 9.54 9.05
CA ASN A 153 -12.93 10.81 8.32
C ASN A 153 -14.03 11.78 8.81
N GLN A 154 -15.08 11.29 9.49
CA GLN A 154 -16.06 12.11 10.19
C GLN A 154 -15.67 12.42 11.65
N GLY A 155 -14.36 12.46 11.97
CA GLY A 155 -13.88 13.03 13.24
C GLY A 155 -14.65 14.31 13.55
N GLU A 156 -15.14 14.41 14.79
CA GLU A 156 -16.18 15.33 15.26
C GLU A 156 -16.19 16.64 14.48
N MET A 157 -17.36 17.04 14.00
CA MET A 157 -17.62 18.21 13.16
C MET A 157 -17.24 19.57 13.79
N GLY A 158 -16.37 19.59 14.80
CA GLY A 158 -15.83 20.75 15.49
C GLY A 158 -14.34 20.67 15.87
N GLU A 159 -13.61 19.59 15.57
CA GLU A 159 -12.17 19.54 15.85
C GLU A 159 -11.39 20.24 14.72
N VAL A 160 -10.66 21.31 15.07
CA VAL A 160 -9.83 22.07 14.14
C VAL A 160 -8.68 21.16 13.71
N LEU A 161 -8.64 20.81 12.43
CA LEU A 161 -7.54 20.03 11.86
C LEU A 161 -6.27 20.88 11.87
N GLU A 162 -5.33 20.56 12.77
CA GLU A 162 -4.00 21.17 12.76
C GLU A 162 -3.21 20.67 11.56
N ILE A 163 -2.92 21.57 10.63
CA ILE A 163 -2.03 21.31 9.49
C ILE A 163 -0.60 21.60 9.97
N PRO A 164 0.32 20.62 9.94
CA PRO A 164 1.71 20.87 10.31
C PRO A 164 2.31 22.00 9.49
N GLU A 165 3.00 22.92 10.17
CA GLU A 165 3.75 23.98 9.48
C GLU A 165 4.78 23.37 8.52
N VAL A 166 5.12 24.12 7.48
CA VAL A 166 6.13 23.69 6.51
C VAL A 166 7.51 24.14 6.98
N ASP A 167 8.50 23.26 6.94
CA ASP A 167 9.87 23.66 7.23
C ASP A 167 10.35 24.75 6.25
N PRO A 168 11.05 25.81 6.70
CA PRO A 168 11.49 26.91 5.83
C PRO A 168 12.28 26.48 4.59
N ILE A 169 13.09 25.43 4.68
CA ILE A 169 13.86 24.92 3.52
C ILE A 169 12.91 24.33 2.47
N VAL A 170 11.87 23.63 2.90
CA VAL A 170 10.85 23.07 2.00
C VAL A 170 9.93 24.15 1.46
N GLU A 171 9.55 25.11 2.30
CA GLU A 171 8.72 26.26 1.92
C GLU A 171 9.37 27.07 0.80
N SER A 172 10.68 27.36 0.92
CA SER A 172 11.43 28.06 -0.13
C SER A 172 11.37 27.30 -1.45
N VAL A 173 11.55 25.98 -1.44
CA VAL A 173 11.50 25.16 -2.65
C VAL A 173 10.11 25.15 -3.29
N LEU A 174 9.04 25.17 -2.47
CA LEU A 174 7.67 25.20 -2.97
C LEU A 174 7.27 26.56 -3.55
N ASN A 175 7.65 27.65 -2.88
CA ASN A 175 7.30 29.02 -3.30
C ASN A 175 7.95 29.42 -4.62
N ASP A 176 9.09 28.81 -4.97
CA ASP A 176 9.78 29.05 -6.23
C ASP A 176 9.16 28.32 -7.43
N LEU A 177 8.16 27.44 -7.21
CA LEU A 177 7.55 26.67 -8.29
C LEU A 177 6.62 27.52 -9.16
N THR A 178 6.99 27.70 -10.42
CA THR A 178 6.09 28.25 -11.45
C THR A 178 5.27 27.14 -12.12
N PRO A 179 4.18 27.48 -12.84
CA PRO A 179 3.45 26.50 -13.66
C PRO A 179 4.35 25.74 -14.65
N THR A 180 5.39 26.39 -15.18
CA THR A 180 6.37 25.74 -16.05
C THR A 180 7.21 24.72 -15.29
N ASP A 181 7.66 25.04 -14.07
CA ASP A 181 8.42 24.11 -13.24
C ASP A 181 7.58 22.88 -12.88
N LEU A 182 6.30 23.10 -12.50
CA LEU A 182 5.36 22.01 -12.17
C LEU A 182 5.23 20.98 -13.30
N ALA A 183 5.12 21.45 -14.55
CA ALA A 183 5.02 20.59 -15.73
C ALA A 183 6.35 19.92 -16.12
N GLN A 184 7.50 20.51 -15.74
CA GLN A 184 8.84 19.98 -16.03
C GLN A 184 9.40 19.05 -14.94
N ARG A 185 8.69 18.90 -13.82
CA ARG A 185 9.02 17.92 -12.78
C ARG A 185 9.17 16.52 -13.37
N ARG A 186 9.97 15.68 -12.71
CA ARG A 186 10.25 14.32 -13.18
C ARG A 186 9.03 13.42 -13.05
N THR A 187 8.81 12.56 -14.04
CA THR A 187 7.71 11.59 -14.01
C THR A 187 8.08 10.31 -13.24
N ILE A 188 9.34 9.87 -13.30
CA ILE A 188 9.80 8.60 -12.72
C ILE A 188 10.63 8.85 -11.47
N ILE A 189 10.23 8.25 -10.35
CA ILE A 189 10.97 8.30 -9.08
C ILE A 189 12.19 7.36 -9.14
N GLY A 190 11.97 6.14 -9.65
CA GLY A 190 12.99 5.11 -9.73
C GLY A 190 13.02 4.20 -8.50
N TYR A 191 14.21 3.68 -8.16
CA TYR A 191 14.35 2.56 -7.23
C TYR A 191 14.83 3.01 -5.85
N ILE A 192 13.99 2.75 -4.84
CA ILE A 192 14.35 2.93 -3.42
C ILE A 192 14.61 1.55 -2.79
N PRO A 193 15.76 1.38 -2.12
CA PRO A 193 16.17 0.06 -1.66
C PRO A 193 15.41 -0.33 -0.40
N ARG A 194 14.43 -1.22 -0.53
CA ARG A 194 13.65 -1.73 0.63
C ARG A 194 14.33 -2.89 1.37
N GLY A 195 15.63 -3.09 1.12
CA GLY A 195 16.35 -4.32 1.46
C GLY A 195 15.79 -5.55 0.75
N ARG A 196 16.59 -6.61 0.65
CA ARG A 196 16.00 -7.95 0.64
C ARG A 196 15.78 -8.33 2.09
N LYS A 197 14.70 -9.05 2.41
CA LYS A 197 14.77 -9.96 3.55
C LYS A 197 15.93 -10.91 3.23
N ALA A 198 17.10 -10.67 3.80
CA ALA A 198 18.21 -11.62 3.65
C ALA A 198 17.68 -12.97 4.14
N ALA A 199 17.97 -14.05 3.40
CA ALA A 199 17.64 -15.38 3.88
C ALA A 199 18.39 -15.59 5.20
N GLY A 200 17.69 -15.52 6.33
CA GLY A 200 18.27 -15.64 7.67
C GLY A 200 18.56 -14.33 8.42
N ALA A 201 18.15 -13.14 7.92
CA ALA A 201 18.15 -11.96 8.79
C ALA A 201 17.01 -12.08 9.81
N PRO A 202 17.27 -11.92 11.12
CA PRO A 202 16.22 -11.96 12.13
C PRO A 202 15.17 -10.92 11.78
N THR A 203 13.92 -11.36 11.66
CA THR A 203 12.77 -10.45 11.71
C THR A 203 12.71 -9.92 13.13
N LEU A 204 13.49 -8.87 13.41
CA LEU A 204 13.11 -7.95 14.47
C LEU A 204 11.70 -7.47 14.13
N PRO A 205 10.73 -7.54 15.07
CA PRO A 205 9.38 -7.02 14.88
C PRO A 205 9.38 -5.54 14.43
N GLU A 206 10.48 -4.85 14.66
CA GLU A 206 10.67 -3.40 14.48
C GLU A 206 11.23 -3.00 13.11
N ARG A 207 11.71 -3.92 12.26
CA ARG A 207 12.25 -3.59 10.92
C ARG A 207 11.29 -3.90 9.76
N GLN A 208 10.01 -3.57 9.92
CA GLN A 208 9.13 -3.34 8.77
C GLN A 208 9.21 -1.86 8.37
N GLY A 209 10.43 -1.37 8.11
CA GLY A 209 10.64 0.02 7.71
C GLY A 209 9.90 0.32 6.41
N GLY A 210 9.10 1.39 6.41
CA GLY A 210 8.47 1.94 5.22
C GLY A 210 9.49 2.37 4.17
N ILE A 211 9.00 2.95 3.08
CA ILE A 211 9.88 3.50 2.04
C ILE A 211 10.72 4.67 2.58
N VAL A 212 10.18 5.44 3.54
CA VAL A 212 10.88 6.55 4.18
C VAL A 212 12.02 6.05 5.06
N GLU A 213 11.77 5.01 5.85
CA GLU A 213 12.81 4.40 6.70
C GLU A 213 13.95 3.82 5.87
N SER A 214 13.61 3.21 4.74
CA SER A 214 14.60 2.72 3.78
C SER A 214 15.47 3.86 3.22
N ALA A 215 14.89 5.05 3.02
CA ALA A 215 15.63 6.23 2.59
C ALA A 215 16.55 6.75 3.70
N ARG A 216 16.09 6.79 4.96
CA ARG A 216 16.91 7.18 6.13
C ARG A 216 18.14 6.30 6.28
N ILE A 217 17.93 4.97 6.30
CA ILE A 217 19.02 3.98 6.38
C ILE A 217 20.02 4.19 5.24
N PHE A 218 19.54 4.45 4.03
CA PHE A 218 20.44 4.68 2.90
C PHE A 218 21.30 5.93 3.11
N LEU A 219 20.74 7.00 3.68
CA LEU A 219 21.47 8.24 3.97
C LEU A 219 22.51 8.08 5.08
N GLU A 220 22.25 7.23 6.08
CA GLU A 220 23.23 6.92 7.12
C GLU A 220 24.53 6.33 6.53
N PHE A 221 24.46 5.64 5.39
CA PHE A 221 25.66 5.12 4.72
C PHE A 221 26.56 6.19 4.12
N LEU A 222 26.07 7.42 3.96
CA LEU A 222 26.85 8.49 3.35
C LEU A 222 27.70 9.26 4.37
N GLU A 223 27.29 9.29 5.65
CA GLU A 223 27.92 10.10 6.71
C GLU A 223 28.19 11.55 6.22
N ASP A 224 29.34 12.15 6.58
CA ASP A 224 29.74 13.49 6.09
C ASP A 224 30.44 13.46 4.71
N GLY A 225 30.37 12.34 3.99
CA GLY A 225 30.97 12.20 2.66
C GLY A 225 31.69 10.87 2.46
N ALA A 226 30.96 9.80 2.14
CA ALA A 226 31.50 8.48 1.87
C ALA A 226 31.76 8.25 0.37
N SER A 227 32.74 7.41 0.05
CA SER A 227 33.02 6.99 -1.32
C SER A 227 31.98 6.00 -1.85
N VAL A 228 31.82 5.92 -3.17
CA VAL A 228 30.85 4.99 -3.80
C VAL A 228 31.06 3.52 -3.38
N ASP A 229 32.31 3.11 -3.15
CA ASP A 229 32.60 1.75 -2.72
C ASP A 229 32.28 1.54 -1.24
N GLU A 230 32.60 2.49 -0.36
CA GLU A 230 32.19 2.45 1.06
C GLU A 230 30.67 2.39 1.22
N ILE A 231 29.92 3.20 0.46
CA ILE A 231 28.45 3.19 0.48
C ILE A 231 27.93 1.83 -0.04
N PHE A 232 28.56 1.29 -1.09
CA PHE A 232 28.15 -0.01 -1.66
C PHE A 232 28.37 -1.16 -0.68
N ASP A 233 29.49 -1.17 0.04
CA ASP A 233 29.81 -2.20 1.04
C ASP A 233 28.77 -2.18 2.17
N ARG A 234 28.47 -0.98 2.72
CA ARG A 234 27.43 -0.77 3.74
C ARG A 234 26.05 -1.19 3.24
N ALA A 235 25.67 -0.82 2.02
CA ALA A 235 24.41 -1.21 1.40
C ALA A 235 24.31 -2.72 1.13
N THR A 236 25.42 -3.37 0.84
CA THR A 236 25.49 -4.83 0.68
C THR A 236 25.29 -5.52 2.03
N GLU A 237 25.95 -5.04 3.08
CA GLU A 237 25.84 -5.57 4.43
C GLU A 237 24.43 -5.37 5.02
N ALA A 238 23.92 -4.14 5.00
CA ALA A 238 22.66 -3.79 5.65
C ALA A 238 21.41 -4.17 4.85
N LEU A 239 21.47 -4.09 3.51
CA LEU A 239 20.30 -4.24 2.65
C LEU A 239 20.41 -5.42 1.65
N SER A 240 21.53 -6.15 1.64
CA SER A 240 21.79 -7.24 0.69
C SER A 240 21.61 -6.81 -0.77
N GLN A 241 22.00 -5.57 -1.08
CA GLN A 241 21.86 -5.02 -2.43
C GLN A 241 22.87 -5.61 -3.41
N LYS A 242 22.43 -5.87 -4.64
CA LYS A 242 23.32 -6.14 -5.77
C LYS A 242 23.85 -4.82 -6.34
N LYS A 243 25.03 -4.83 -6.98
CA LYS A 243 25.64 -3.62 -7.58
C LYS A 243 24.68 -2.87 -8.50
N SER A 244 23.90 -3.56 -9.34
CA SER A 244 22.92 -2.93 -10.23
C SER A 244 21.80 -2.20 -9.47
N SER A 245 21.25 -2.81 -8.41
CA SER A 245 20.24 -2.17 -7.55
C SER A 245 20.82 -0.98 -6.79
N PHE A 246 22.06 -1.10 -6.30
CA PHE A 246 22.77 -0.02 -5.65
C PHE A 246 22.98 1.17 -6.59
N THR A 247 23.45 0.92 -7.83
CA THR A 247 23.63 1.98 -8.83
C THR A 247 22.31 2.70 -9.12
N GLN A 248 21.19 1.97 -9.22
CA GLN A 248 19.88 2.59 -9.37
C GLN A 248 19.48 3.42 -8.15
N SER A 249 19.72 2.94 -6.92
CA SER A 249 19.49 3.71 -5.70
C SER A 249 20.28 5.02 -5.71
N MET A 250 21.58 4.98 -6.00
CA MET A 250 22.42 6.19 -6.10
C MET A 250 21.87 7.20 -7.11
N HIS A 251 21.44 6.73 -8.29
CA HIS A 251 20.81 7.61 -9.29
C HIS A 251 19.49 8.19 -8.79
N THR A 252 18.66 7.38 -8.12
CA THR A 252 17.38 7.83 -7.56
C THR A 252 17.59 8.89 -6.49
N PHE A 253 18.41 8.65 -5.46
CA PHE A 253 18.66 9.61 -4.39
C PHE A 253 19.30 10.90 -4.89
N ARG A 254 20.21 10.82 -5.87
CA ARG A 254 20.78 12.00 -6.52
C ARG A 254 19.73 12.78 -7.32
N ASN A 255 18.89 12.10 -8.08
CA ASN A 255 17.80 12.74 -8.84
C ASN A 255 16.73 13.35 -7.93
N MET A 256 16.51 12.76 -6.75
CA MET A 256 15.68 13.36 -5.69
C MET A 256 16.33 14.60 -5.08
N GLY A 257 17.64 14.81 -5.26
CA GLY A 257 18.39 15.87 -4.60
C GLY A 257 18.62 15.62 -3.12
N LEU A 258 18.54 14.37 -2.66
CA LEU A 258 18.76 14.01 -1.26
C LEU A 258 20.25 13.77 -0.93
N ILE A 259 21.05 13.54 -1.96
CA ILE A 259 22.50 13.34 -1.86
C ILE A 259 23.20 14.11 -2.99
N ASP A 260 24.42 14.56 -2.76
CA ASP A 260 25.23 15.23 -3.78
C ASP A 260 26.71 14.84 -3.73
N LEU A 261 27.43 15.09 -4.83
CA LEU A 261 28.86 14.83 -4.98
C LEU A 261 29.65 15.94 -4.29
N VAL A 262 30.28 15.63 -3.15
CA VAL A 262 31.07 16.61 -2.38
C VAL A 262 32.56 16.60 -2.74
N SER A 263 33.07 15.50 -3.28
CA SER A 263 34.42 15.41 -3.85
C SER A 263 34.50 14.28 -4.88
N PHE A 264 35.67 14.08 -5.50
CA PHE A 264 35.86 12.97 -6.45
C PHE A 264 35.41 11.63 -5.84
N ASN A 265 34.39 11.02 -6.45
CA ASN A 265 33.79 9.75 -6.05
C ASN A 265 33.22 9.71 -4.61
N ARG A 266 32.93 10.86 -3.97
CA ARG A 266 32.34 10.92 -2.62
C ARG A 266 31.02 11.66 -2.60
N TYR A 267 30.05 11.10 -1.88
CA TYR A 267 28.70 11.63 -1.76
C TYR A 267 28.35 11.88 -0.30
N ALA A 268 27.62 12.96 -0.05
CA ALA A 268 27.07 13.29 1.26
C ALA A 268 25.56 13.60 1.15
N PRO A 269 24.80 13.51 2.25
CA PRO A 269 23.44 14.04 2.33
C PRO A 269 23.43 15.55 2.03
N THR A 270 22.40 16.03 1.34
CA THR A 270 22.15 17.47 1.17
C THR A 270 21.54 18.06 2.43
N GLU A 271 21.60 19.40 2.59
CA GLU A 271 20.96 20.09 3.71
C GLU A 271 19.46 19.77 3.80
N VAL A 272 18.75 19.83 2.66
CA VAL A 272 17.32 19.50 2.61
C VAL A 272 17.04 18.07 3.06
N SER A 273 17.93 17.11 2.79
CA SER A 273 17.68 15.71 3.14
C SER A 273 17.77 15.45 4.63
N THR A 274 18.63 16.18 5.34
CA THR A 274 18.70 16.12 6.81
C THR A 274 17.43 16.61 7.49
N VAL A 275 16.71 17.54 6.84
CA VAL A 275 15.42 18.06 7.30
C VAL A 275 14.29 17.09 6.96
N VAL A 276 14.11 16.77 5.67
CA VAL A 276 12.91 16.04 5.22
C VAL A 276 12.93 14.56 5.61
N LEU A 277 14.09 13.99 5.89
CA LEU A 277 14.20 12.62 6.38
C LEU A 277 14.33 12.53 7.90
N HIS A 278 14.25 13.65 8.63
CA HIS A 278 14.14 13.60 10.09
C HIS A 278 12.86 12.83 10.49
N PRO A 279 12.90 11.98 11.54
CA PRO A 279 11.70 11.35 12.08
C PRO A 279 10.63 12.38 12.45
N GLY A 280 9.39 12.21 11.97
CA GLY A 280 8.29 13.18 12.17
C GLY A 280 8.11 14.19 11.04
N ASN A 281 9.06 14.28 10.09
CA ASN A 281 9.00 15.20 8.96
C ASN A 281 8.50 14.54 7.66
N GLU A 282 7.76 13.43 7.75
CA GLU A 282 7.29 12.67 6.58
C GLU A 282 6.40 13.51 5.65
N ILE A 283 5.64 14.46 6.18
CA ILE A 283 4.81 15.38 5.40
C ILE A 283 5.68 16.36 4.60
N ASP A 284 6.76 16.86 5.19
CA ASP A 284 7.72 17.72 4.50
C ASP A 284 8.52 16.97 3.44
N LEU A 285 8.79 15.68 3.64
CA LEU A 285 9.28 14.82 2.56
C LEU A 285 8.29 14.74 1.41
N VAL A 286 7.00 14.57 1.67
CA VAL A 286 5.98 14.53 0.60
C VAL A 286 5.89 15.87 -0.12
N ARG A 287 5.90 17.00 0.60
CA ARG A 287 5.97 18.36 0.03
C ARG A 287 7.20 18.53 -0.87
N TYR A 288 8.37 18.12 -0.39
CA TYR A 288 9.60 18.17 -1.16
C TYR A 288 9.55 17.26 -2.39
N LEU A 289 9.05 16.02 -2.28
CA LEU A 289 8.87 15.12 -3.41
C LEU A 289 7.88 15.69 -4.43
N HIS A 290 6.82 16.36 -3.99
CA HIS A 290 5.92 17.08 -4.88
C HIS A 290 6.65 18.18 -5.66
N SER A 291 7.62 18.88 -5.08
CA SER A 291 8.42 19.86 -5.85
C SER A 291 9.28 19.22 -6.96
N LYS A 292 9.63 17.93 -6.83
CA LYS A 292 10.56 17.24 -7.76
C LYS A 292 9.85 16.34 -8.77
N TYR A 293 8.70 15.79 -8.41
CA TYR A 293 8.02 14.76 -9.17
C TYR A 293 6.57 15.14 -9.49
N ARG A 294 6.16 14.82 -10.71
CA ARG A 294 4.77 14.98 -11.14
C ARG A 294 3.88 13.96 -10.45
N PHE A 295 2.62 14.35 -10.25
CA PHE A 295 1.55 13.49 -9.79
C PHE A 295 1.76 12.98 -8.37
N ILE A 296 2.05 13.89 -7.43
CA ILE A 296 2.18 13.62 -5.99
C ILE A 296 1.01 14.23 -5.23
N GLY A 297 0.93 15.56 -5.16
CA GLY A 297 -0.22 16.28 -4.59
C GLY A 297 -1.49 16.04 -5.39
N GLU A 298 -1.37 15.99 -6.72
CA GLU A 298 -2.47 15.68 -7.63
C GLU A 298 -3.03 14.27 -7.38
N LEU A 299 -2.17 13.31 -7.03
CA LEU A 299 -2.58 11.96 -6.65
C LEU A 299 -3.39 11.97 -5.34
N ILE A 300 -3.03 12.80 -4.35
CA ILE A 300 -3.81 12.90 -3.11
C ILE A 300 -5.20 13.48 -3.41
N SER A 301 -5.29 14.53 -4.23
CA SER A 301 -6.56 15.16 -4.61
C SER A 301 -7.51 14.22 -5.36
N LEU A 302 -6.97 13.24 -6.10
CA LEU A 302 -7.74 12.19 -6.78
C LEU A 302 -8.39 11.21 -5.77
N LEU A 303 -7.81 11.05 -4.58
CA LEU A 303 -8.19 10.05 -3.59
C LEU A 303 -9.24 10.55 -2.59
N GLN A 304 -10.07 11.53 -2.97
CA GLN A 304 -11.24 11.93 -2.17
C GLN A 304 -12.17 10.73 -1.92
N GLU A 305 -12.30 9.87 -2.93
CA GLU A 305 -12.96 8.57 -2.82
C GLU A 305 -11.95 7.42 -2.86
N THR A 306 -12.44 6.20 -2.68
CA THR A 306 -11.62 5.00 -2.77
C THR A 306 -11.30 4.68 -4.24
N VAL A 307 -10.05 4.86 -4.65
CA VAL A 307 -9.60 4.65 -6.05
C VAL A 307 -8.61 3.49 -6.14
N SER A 308 -8.65 2.75 -7.25
CA SER A 308 -7.71 1.64 -7.52
C SER A 308 -6.41 2.12 -8.16
N VAL A 309 -5.29 1.42 -7.93
CA VAL A 309 -3.99 1.70 -8.56
C VAL A 309 -4.10 1.76 -10.09
N THR A 310 -4.88 0.87 -10.71
CA THR A 310 -5.07 0.86 -12.17
C THR A 310 -5.78 2.11 -12.66
N GLU A 311 -6.74 2.63 -11.90
CA GLU A 311 -7.45 3.85 -12.26
C GLU A 311 -6.55 5.09 -12.10
N MET A 312 -5.73 5.14 -11.05
CA MET A 312 -4.73 6.21 -10.87
C MET A 312 -3.73 6.28 -12.04
N VAL A 313 -3.31 5.13 -12.59
CA VAL A 313 -2.46 5.08 -13.80
C VAL A 313 -3.17 5.69 -15.00
N LYS A 314 -4.46 5.41 -15.18
CA LYS A 314 -5.23 6.00 -16.29
C LYS A 314 -5.32 7.51 -16.17
N VAL A 315 -5.71 8.00 -14.99
CA VAL A 315 -5.81 9.45 -14.70
C VAL A 315 -4.46 10.14 -14.90
N ALA A 316 -3.37 9.55 -14.41
CA ALA A 316 -2.02 10.08 -14.63
C ALA A 316 -1.74 10.29 -16.13
N ALA A 317 -2.11 9.31 -16.97
CA ALA A 317 -1.89 9.38 -18.41
C ALA A 317 -2.84 10.34 -19.13
N SER A 318 -4.15 10.29 -18.83
CA SER A 318 -5.17 11.06 -19.54
C SER A 318 -5.21 12.53 -19.13
N ASP A 319 -5.08 12.79 -17.84
CA ASP A 319 -5.35 14.11 -17.26
C ASP A 319 -4.07 14.89 -17.03
N PHE A 320 -2.93 14.20 -16.90
CA PHE A 320 -1.62 14.81 -16.64
C PHE A 320 -0.57 14.41 -17.69
N GLY A 321 -0.91 13.68 -18.75
CA GLY A 321 0.06 13.27 -19.78
C GLY A 321 1.23 12.42 -19.27
N CYS A 322 1.12 11.85 -18.06
CA CYS A 322 2.15 11.08 -17.38
C CYS A 322 2.11 9.59 -17.78
N SER A 323 2.19 9.30 -19.08
CA SER A 323 2.08 7.92 -19.62
C SER A 323 3.17 6.95 -19.14
N GLN A 324 4.25 7.47 -18.57
CA GLN A 324 5.35 6.67 -18.01
C GLN A 324 5.05 6.18 -16.57
N ILE A 325 4.06 6.76 -15.88
CA ILE A 325 3.68 6.35 -14.53
C ILE A 325 2.92 5.03 -14.62
N ASP A 326 3.58 3.94 -14.22
CA ASP A 326 2.99 2.62 -14.19
C ASP A 326 2.46 2.24 -12.79
N ASN A 327 2.00 0.99 -12.70
CA ASN A 327 1.52 0.39 -11.46
C ASN A 327 2.56 0.38 -10.32
N SER A 328 3.86 0.31 -10.64
CA SER A 328 4.94 0.33 -9.65
C SER A 328 5.20 1.75 -9.18
N GLU A 329 5.24 2.71 -10.11
CA GLU A 329 5.43 4.13 -9.82
C GLU A 329 4.29 4.71 -8.96
N ILE A 330 3.03 4.32 -9.20
CA ILE A 330 1.91 4.67 -8.31
C ILE A 330 2.12 4.08 -6.92
N ARG A 331 2.52 2.80 -6.80
CA ARG A 331 2.74 2.17 -5.48
C ARG A 331 3.89 2.80 -4.71
N THR A 332 4.94 3.25 -5.39
CA THR A 332 6.04 4.00 -4.77
C THR A 332 5.52 5.30 -4.17
N ARG A 333 4.75 6.09 -4.91
CA ARG A 333 4.12 7.32 -4.43
C ARG A 333 3.20 7.08 -3.24
N LEU A 334 2.29 6.11 -3.38
CA LEU A 334 1.38 5.72 -2.30
C LEU A 334 2.13 5.28 -1.04
N SER A 335 3.29 4.64 -1.17
CA SER A 335 4.07 4.24 0.02
C SER A 335 4.58 5.45 0.80
N PHE A 336 5.04 6.50 0.12
CA PHE A 336 5.43 7.76 0.79
C PHE A 336 4.23 8.43 1.46
N LEU A 337 3.10 8.48 0.75
CA LEU A 337 1.87 9.10 1.27
C LEU A 337 1.29 8.34 2.47
N VAL A 338 1.40 7.00 2.47
CA VAL A 338 0.99 6.13 3.60
C VAL A 338 1.94 6.31 4.78
N ASP A 339 3.25 6.30 4.56
CA ASP A 339 4.24 6.53 5.63
C ASP A 339 4.05 7.92 6.27
N ALA A 340 3.57 8.91 5.50
CA ALA A 340 3.24 10.26 5.99
C ALA A 340 1.81 10.41 6.57
N GLY A 341 0.99 9.35 6.60
CA GLY A 341 -0.38 9.42 7.10
C GLY A 341 -1.36 10.23 6.24
N LEU A 342 -0.99 10.59 5.01
CA LEU A 342 -1.81 11.39 4.08
C LEU A 342 -2.77 10.53 3.27
N VAL A 343 -2.45 9.25 3.10
CA VAL A 343 -3.26 8.28 2.37
C VAL A 343 -3.34 7.00 3.18
N GLU A 344 -4.49 6.36 3.18
CA GLU A 344 -4.70 5.06 3.78
C GLU A 344 -5.00 4.00 2.72
N ARG A 345 -4.61 2.76 3.03
CA ARG A 345 -4.85 1.61 2.18
C ARG A 345 -6.15 0.92 2.62
N ILE A 346 -7.16 0.97 1.77
CA ILE A 346 -8.44 0.30 2.01
C ILE A 346 -8.32 -1.20 1.75
N ASP A 347 -7.63 -1.59 0.69
CA ASP A 347 -7.33 -3.00 0.39
C ASP A 347 -6.06 -3.18 -0.46
N TRP A 348 -5.88 -4.38 -1.02
CA TRP A 348 -4.67 -4.72 -1.76
C TRP A 348 -4.39 -3.83 -2.98
N SER A 349 -5.42 -3.22 -3.59
CA SER A 349 -5.31 -2.39 -4.80
C SER A 349 -5.95 -1.01 -4.68
N ARG A 350 -6.67 -0.70 -3.61
CA ARG A 350 -7.42 0.55 -3.44
C ARG A 350 -6.98 1.36 -2.24
N TYR A 351 -7.00 2.68 -2.41
CA TYR A 351 -6.53 3.67 -1.45
C TYR A 351 -7.49 4.86 -1.40
N ARG A 352 -7.43 5.62 -0.31
CA ARG A 352 -8.18 6.86 -0.09
C ARG A 352 -7.29 7.86 0.66
N ALA A 353 -7.48 9.16 0.44
CA ALA A 353 -6.82 10.21 1.20
C ALA A 353 -7.43 10.34 2.61
N THR A 354 -6.59 10.66 3.59
CA THR A 354 -7.07 11.09 4.91
C THR A 354 -7.53 12.55 4.87
N ARG A 355 -8.26 13.01 5.89
CA ARG A 355 -8.55 14.46 6.05
C ARG A 355 -7.30 15.33 6.01
N LEU A 356 -6.24 14.90 6.69
CA LEU A 356 -4.94 15.57 6.67
C LEU A 356 -4.34 15.57 5.27
N GLY A 357 -4.42 14.44 4.55
CA GLY A 357 -4.00 14.34 3.15
C GLY A 357 -4.66 15.39 2.27
N LEU A 358 -5.99 15.49 2.30
CA LEU A 358 -6.74 16.46 1.51
C LEU A 358 -6.41 17.91 1.89
N ALA A 359 -6.26 18.19 3.19
CA ALA A 359 -5.88 19.50 3.68
C ALA A 359 -4.48 19.91 3.18
N ILE A 360 -3.49 19.01 3.29
CA ILE A 360 -2.14 19.23 2.75
C ILE A 360 -2.17 19.42 1.24
N ALA A 361 -2.90 18.58 0.50
CA ALA A 361 -3.02 18.69 -0.95
C ALA A 361 -3.57 20.06 -1.40
N SER A 362 -4.48 20.65 -0.62
CA SER A 362 -5.02 21.99 -0.90
C SER A 362 -4.01 23.12 -0.72
N THR A 363 -2.92 22.90 0.02
CA THR A 363 -1.82 23.87 0.21
C THR A 363 -0.73 23.75 -0.85
N LEU A 364 -0.73 22.69 -1.66
CA LEU A 364 0.32 22.43 -2.64
C LEU A 364 0.00 23.12 -3.98
N PRO A 365 1.01 23.70 -4.67
CA PRO A 365 0.83 24.23 -6.02
C PRO A 365 0.60 23.07 -7.01
N ALA A 366 -0.63 22.88 -7.46
CA ALA A 366 -1.01 21.78 -8.34
C ALA A 366 -0.84 22.11 -9.84
N GLU A 367 -0.43 21.12 -10.62
CA GLU A 367 -0.47 21.22 -12.08
C GLU A 367 -1.92 21.25 -12.58
N ALA A 368 -2.20 22.07 -13.59
CA ALA A 368 -3.51 22.08 -14.25
C ALA A 368 -3.70 20.78 -15.06
N VAL A 369 -4.94 20.26 -15.07
CA VAL A 369 -5.31 19.13 -15.92
C VAL A 369 -5.09 19.51 -17.39
N VAL A 370 -4.42 18.64 -18.14
CA VAL A 370 -4.22 18.78 -19.57
C VAL A 370 -5.56 18.46 -20.26
N PRO A 371 -6.21 19.42 -20.96
CA PRO A 371 -7.44 19.13 -21.67
C PRO A 371 -7.16 18.10 -22.77
N VAL A 372 -7.96 17.03 -22.80
CA VAL A 372 -7.91 16.02 -23.87
C VAL A 372 -8.31 16.70 -25.19
N GLY A 373 -7.33 17.14 -25.97
CA GLY A 373 -7.56 17.82 -27.25
C GLY A 373 -6.43 18.65 -27.86
N VAL A 374 -5.33 18.94 -27.12
CA VAL A 374 -4.22 19.80 -27.64
C VAL A 374 -2.95 19.00 -27.91
N VAL A 375 -3.09 17.77 -28.40
CA VAL A 375 -1.94 16.97 -28.90
C VAL A 375 -2.17 16.69 -30.37
N ASN A 376 -1.98 17.72 -31.20
CA ASN A 376 -1.57 17.67 -32.63
C ASN A 376 -1.99 18.98 -33.31
N GLU A 377 -1.11 19.99 -33.41
CA GLU A 377 -1.10 20.91 -34.57
C GLU A 377 0.14 21.82 -34.71
N GLU A 378 1.00 22.02 -33.70
CA GLU A 378 2.09 23.03 -33.81
C GLU A 378 3.51 22.50 -34.11
N LEU A 379 3.67 21.31 -34.71
CA LEU A 379 4.97 20.88 -35.26
C LEU A 379 4.83 20.48 -36.73
N GLY A 380 4.29 21.41 -37.52
CA GLY A 380 3.92 21.15 -38.90
C GLY A 380 4.14 22.30 -39.87
N GLU A 381 4.96 23.31 -39.59
CA GLU A 381 5.31 24.29 -40.63
C GLU A 381 6.59 25.05 -40.27
N HIS A 382 7.70 24.68 -40.91
CA HIS A 382 8.72 25.58 -41.45
C HIS A 382 9.95 24.78 -41.87
N LEU A 383 10.01 24.40 -43.15
CA LEU A 383 11.19 24.61 -44.01
C LEU A 383 10.81 24.34 -45.47
N ILE A 384 10.27 25.34 -46.14
CA ILE A 384 10.41 25.45 -47.60
C ILE A 384 11.69 26.23 -47.83
N LEU A 385 12.73 25.55 -48.31
CA LEU A 385 13.83 26.19 -49.01
C LEU A 385 13.83 25.64 -50.44
N GLN A 386 13.34 26.47 -51.36
CA GLN A 386 13.76 26.46 -52.77
C GLN A 386 14.78 27.59 -52.96
N PRO A 387 15.68 27.47 -53.93
CA PRO A 387 15.32 27.78 -55.32
C PRO A 387 15.13 26.57 -56.23
#